data_AF-A0A1M4MJ43-F1
#
_entry.id   AF-A0A1M4MJ43-F1
#
_cell.length_a   1.000
_cell.length_b   1.000
_cell.length_c   1.000
_cell.angle_alpha   90.00
_cell.angle_beta   90.00
_cell.angle_gamma   90.00
#
_symmetry.space_group_name_H-M   'P 1'
#
loop_
_entity.id
_entity.type
_entity.pdbx_description
1 polymer ?
#
loop_
_entity_poly.entity_id
_entity_poly.type
_entity_poly.pdbx_seq_one_letter_code
_entity_poly.pdbx_strand_id
1 'polypeptide(L)'
;MVNDGGQLYTMEGVAAGLIMLLTAYIVISTTSIYTPGDTHIPDMQLEQLGSDVLAMMDTPNAKDDDKSDLERFIADNNSDGFRAAFLDYCNMTAGDTDDLHMSASVTYRSGDSVGEYQFVGADNTWTGRESAVRVTRWVQLSERPAVLPGVSIENRSQAVLVEVLLWRA
;
A
#
# COMPACT_ATOMS: atom_id res chain seq x y z
N MET A 1 -31.18 -64.95 18.51
CA MET A 1 -31.44 -63.50 18.39
C MET A 1 -30.94 -62.85 19.67
N VAL A 2 -29.79 -62.17 19.63
CA VAL A 2 -29.15 -61.53 20.80
C VAL A 2 -29.02 -60.03 20.51
N ASN A 3 -29.81 -59.25 21.24
CA ASN A 3 -29.54 -57.91 21.78
C ASN A 3 -29.14 -56.76 20.83
N ASP A 4 -30.11 -56.21 20.09
CA ASP A 4 -29.97 -54.98 19.29
C ASP A 4 -29.97 -53.68 20.14
N GLY A 5 -30.35 -53.76 21.43
CA GLY A 5 -30.44 -52.58 22.31
C GLY A 5 -29.10 -52.03 22.80
N GLY A 6 -28.08 -52.90 22.91
CA GLY A 6 -26.73 -52.49 23.35
C GLY A 6 -25.89 -51.82 22.26
N GLN A 7 -26.12 -52.17 20.98
CA GLN A 7 -25.40 -51.60 19.84
C GLN A 7 -25.84 -50.18 19.50
N LEU A 8 -27.13 -49.85 19.72
CA LEU A 8 -27.67 -48.51 19.48
C LEU A 8 -26.97 -47.47 20.37
N TYR A 9 -26.80 -47.77 21.67
CA TYR A 9 -26.14 -46.88 22.64
C TYR A 9 -24.65 -46.65 22.35
N THR A 10 -23.94 -47.66 21.81
CA THR A 10 -22.54 -47.51 21.39
C THR A 10 -22.37 -46.73 20.09
N MET A 11 -23.28 -46.89 19.11
CA MET A 11 -23.23 -46.12 17.87
C MET A 11 -23.59 -44.65 18.09
N GLU A 12 -24.56 -44.38 18.97
CA GLU A 12 -24.97 -43.03 19.31
C GLU A 12 -23.90 -42.25 20.08
N GLY A 13 -23.20 -42.90 21.03
CA GLY A 13 -22.08 -42.28 21.74
C GLY A 13 -20.91 -41.91 20.83
N VAL A 14 -20.58 -42.77 19.85
CA VAL A 14 -19.53 -42.49 18.85
C VAL A 14 -19.95 -41.35 17.92
N ALA A 15 -21.21 -41.34 17.47
CA ALA A 15 -21.75 -40.26 16.64
C ALA A 15 -21.74 -38.91 17.39
N ALA A 16 -22.16 -38.90 18.66
CA ALA A 16 -22.12 -37.70 19.50
C ALA A 16 -20.68 -37.19 19.72
N GLY A 17 -19.73 -38.11 19.96
CA GLY A 17 -18.31 -37.75 20.08
C GLY A 17 -17.74 -37.14 18.79
N LEU A 18 -18.07 -37.71 17.62
CA LEU A 18 -17.66 -37.17 16.33
C LEU A 18 -18.28 -35.80 16.05
N ILE A 19 -19.55 -35.60 16.37
CA ILE A 19 -20.22 -34.30 16.22
C ILE A 19 -19.56 -33.27 17.14
N MET A 20 -19.28 -33.61 18.40
CA MET A 20 -18.59 -32.69 19.32
C MET A 20 -17.18 -32.32 18.84
N LEU A 21 -16.41 -33.27 18.31
CA LEU A 21 -15.09 -32.99 17.73
C LEU A 21 -15.19 -32.14 16.47
N LEU A 22 -16.17 -32.38 15.61
CA LEU A 22 -16.42 -31.56 14.42
C LEU A 22 -16.83 -30.14 14.83
N THR A 23 -17.69 -29.98 15.83
CA THR A 23 -18.07 -28.67 16.37
C THR A 23 -16.88 -27.95 16.97
N ALA A 24 -16.05 -28.63 17.77
CA ALA A 24 -14.82 -28.05 18.32
C ALA A 24 -13.84 -27.65 17.21
N TYR A 25 -13.67 -28.49 16.19
CA TYR A 25 -12.85 -28.19 15.02
C TYR A 25 -13.38 -26.99 14.25
N ILE A 26 -14.69 -26.88 14.04
CA ILE A 26 -15.31 -25.71 13.40
C ILE A 26 -15.07 -24.47 14.26
N VAL A 27 -15.32 -24.52 15.57
CA VAL A 27 -15.11 -23.37 16.47
C VAL A 27 -13.65 -22.90 16.45
N ILE A 28 -12.69 -23.83 16.57
CA ILE A 28 -11.25 -23.51 16.53
C ILE A 28 -10.82 -23.03 15.13
N SER A 29 -11.39 -23.60 14.07
CA SER A 29 -11.12 -23.17 12.70
C SER A 29 -11.73 -21.79 12.39
N THR A 30 -12.84 -21.43 13.06
CA THR A 30 -13.46 -20.10 12.91
C THR A 30 -12.74 -18.98 13.67
N THR A 31 -11.88 -19.28 14.66
CA THR A 31 -11.08 -18.26 15.35
C THR A 31 -9.91 -17.69 14.55
N SER A 32 -9.63 -18.21 13.35
CA SER A 32 -8.62 -17.64 12.44
C SER A 32 -9.23 -17.03 11.17
N ILE A 33 -10.46 -16.53 11.25
CA ILE A 33 -10.91 -15.54 10.28
C ILE A 33 -10.28 -14.22 10.72
N TYR A 34 -9.11 -13.90 10.18
CA TYR A 34 -8.72 -12.50 10.02
C TYR A 34 -9.86 -11.84 9.25
N THR A 35 -10.78 -11.20 9.95
CA THR A 35 -11.83 -10.44 9.29
C THR A 35 -11.14 -9.25 8.61
N PRO A 36 -11.59 -8.84 7.40
CA PRO A 36 -11.15 -7.60 6.78
C PRO A 36 -11.34 -6.35 7.66
N GLY A 37 -12.06 -6.50 8.77
CA GLY A 37 -12.23 -5.47 9.79
C GLY A 37 -11.03 -5.30 10.74
N ASP A 38 -10.14 -6.29 10.91
CA ASP A 38 -8.98 -6.15 11.83
C ASP A 38 -7.69 -5.68 11.14
N THR A 39 -7.62 -5.78 9.80
CA THR A 39 -6.52 -5.19 9.01
C THR A 39 -6.72 -3.70 8.73
N HIS A 40 -7.92 -3.14 8.94
CA HIS A 40 -8.21 -1.76 8.60
C HIS A 40 -7.44 -0.72 9.45
N ILE A 41 -7.06 -1.06 10.69
CA ILE A 41 -6.32 -0.14 11.56
C ILE A 41 -4.87 0.07 11.08
N PRO A 42 -4.06 -0.98 10.86
CA PRO A 42 -2.72 -0.79 10.31
C PRO A 42 -2.75 -0.21 8.89
N ASP A 43 -3.74 -0.58 8.06
CA ASP A 43 -3.88 -0.01 6.71
C ASP A 43 -4.23 1.49 6.76
N MET A 44 -5.17 1.90 7.63
CA MET A 44 -5.48 3.32 7.84
C MET A 44 -4.29 4.11 8.37
N GLN A 45 -3.49 3.53 9.27
CA GLN A 45 -2.29 4.19 9.77
C GLN A 45 -1.26 4.38 8.66
N LEU A 46 -1.11 3.39 7.79
CA LEU A 46 -0.20 3.45 6.65
C LEU A 46 -0.67 4.48 5.60
N GLU A 47 -1.98 4.56 5.36
CA GLU A 47 -2.58 5.58 4.49
C GLU A 47 -2.37 6.98 5.05
N GLN A 48 -2.62 7.16 6.35
CA GLN A 48 -2.39 8.44 7.03
C GLN A 48 -0.91 8.84 6.98
N LEU A 49 0.00 7.91 7.26
CA LEU A 49 1.44 8.15 7.23
C LEU A 49 1.90 8.54 5.82
N GLY A 50 1.56 7.74 4.80
CA GLY A 50 1.96 8.04 3.43
C GLY A 50 1.34 9.34 2.90
N SER A 51 0.10 9.65 3.30
CA SER A 51 -0.56 10.91 2.94
C SER A 51 0.12 12.13 3.57
N ASP A 52 0.49 12.03 4.85
CA ASP A 52 1.18 13.09 5.58
C ASP A 52 2.58 13.32 5.01
N VAL A 53 3.33 12.25 4.74
CA VAL A 53 4.66 12.35 4.11
C VAL A 53 4.57 13.00 2.72
N LEU A 54 3.62 12.58 1.87
CA LEU A 54 3.43 13.23 0.57
C LEU A 54 3.04 14.71 0.70
N ALA A 55 2.18 15.05 1.66
CA ALA A 55 1.78 16.44 1.89
C ALA A 55 2.95 17.31 2.41
N MET A 56 3.80 16.74 3.26
CA MET A 56 4.99 17.39 3.76
C MET A 56 6.00 17.63 2.63
N MET A 57 6.24 16.63 1.78
CA MET A 57 7.13 16.78 0.61
C MET A 57 6.60 17.76 -0.45
N ASP A 58 5.28 17.91 -0.55
CA ASP A 58 4.61 18.89 -1.42
C ASP A 58 4.61 20.33 -0.83
N THR A 59 5.14 20.51 0.39
CA THR A 59 5.25 21.82 1.02
C THR A 59 6.66 22.40 0.80
N PRO A 60 6.81 23.67 0.37
CA PRO A 60 8.12 24.31 0.25
C PRO A 60 8.84 24.39 1.61
N ASN A 61 10.13 24.02 1.62
CA ASN A 61 10.94 23.99 2.85
C ASN A 61 11.31 25.37 3.40
N ALA A 62 11.23 26.42 2.57
CA ALA A 62 11.53 27.79 2.97
C ALA A 62 10.55 28.78 2.36
N LYS A 63 10.36 29.91 3.04
CA LYS A 63 9.45 30.98 2.60
C LYS A 63 9.81 31.60 1.24
N ASP A 64 11.09 31.52 0.87
CA ASP A 64 11.62 32.03 -0.38
C ASP A 64 11.80 30.93 -1.44
N ASP A 65 11.31 29.70 -1.16
CA ASP A 65 11.40 28.60 -2.11
C ASP A 65 10.12 28.52 -2.96
N ASP A 66 10.28 28.65 -4.27
CA ASP A 66 9.16 28.67 -5.21
C ASP A 66 8.68 27.25 -5.58
N LYS A 67 9.45 26.20 -5.23
CA LYS A 67 9.19 24.80 -5.59
C LYS A 67 9.19 23.90 -4.36
N SER A 68 8.29 22.92 -4.32
CA SER A 68 8.31 21.86 -3.30
C SER A 68 9.38 20.82 -3.61
N ASP A 69 9.82 20.06 -2.60
CA ASP A 69 10.77 18.96 -2.82
C ASP A 69 10.17 17.91 -3.76
N LEU A 70 8.88 17.65 -3.63
CA LEU A 70 8.15 16.76 -4.52
C LEU A 70 8.15 17.26 -5.98
N GLU A 71 7.93 18.56 -6.20
CA GLU A 71 8.05 19.17 -7.53
C GLU A 71 9.47 19.00 -8.08
N ARG A 72 10.50 19.25 -7.26
CA ARG A 72 11.91 19.08 -7.67
C ARG A 72 12.25 17.65 -8.06
N PHE A 73 11.85 16.66 -7.26
CA PHE A 73 12.13 15.26 -7.57
C PHE A 73 11.51 14.83 -8.90
N ILE A 74 10.27 15.26 -9.17
CA ILE A 74 9.59 14.96 -10.43
C ILE A 74 10.23 15.73 -11.58
N ALA A 75 10.53 17.02 -11.38
CA ALA A 75 11.12 17.88 -12.41
C ALA A 75 12.53 17.39 -12.81
N ASP A 76 13.34 16.93 -11.88
CA ASP A 76 14.69 16.41 -12.14
C ASP A 76 14.70 14.93 -12.54
N ASN A 77 13.53 14.27 -12.56
CA ASN A 77 13.38 12.83 -12.74
C ASN A 77 14.27 12.02 -11.77
N ASN A 78 14.35 12.47 -10.52
CA ASN A 78 15.17 11.86 -9.48
C ASN A 78 14.36 10.84 -8.66
N SER A 79 14.06 9.70 -9.28
CA SER A 79 13.27 8.63 -8.68
C SER A 79 13.95 7.98 -7.47
N ASP A 80 15.26 7.80 -7.50
CA ASP A 80 16.02 7.23 -6.38
C ASP A 80 16.03 8.17 -5.16
N GLY A 81 16.22 9.48 -5.40
CA GLY A 81 16.16 10.49 -4.34
C GLY A 81 14.77 10.60 -3.73
N PHE A 82 13.73 10.56 -4.55
CA PHE A 82 12.34 10.53 -4.07
C PHE A 82 12.07 9.31 -3.19
N ARG A 83 12.45 8.11 -3.66
CA ARG A 83 12.27 6.87 -2.89
C ARG A 83 12.99 6.92 -1.54
N ALA A 84 14.25 7.34 -1.54
CA ALA A 84 15.04 7.43 -0.32
C ALA A 84 14.43 8.44 0.66
N ALA A 85 14.08 9.64 0.21
CA ALA A 85 13.49 10.67 1.07
C ALA A 85 12.12 10.25 1.61
N PHE A 86 11.26 9.67 0.78
CA PHE A 86 9.94 9.21 1.19
C PHE A 86 10.02 8.12 2.27
N LEU A 87 10.84 7.09 2.06
CA LEU A 87 11.02 6.02 3.04
C LEU A 87 11.71 6.50 4.32
N ASP A 88 12.65 7.45 4.22
CA ASP A 88 13.28 8.08 5.39
C ASP A 88 12.23 8.82 6.23
N TYR A 89 11.40 9.66 5.59
CA TYR A 89 10.31 10.37 6.27
C TYR A 89 9.26 9.43 6.89
N CYS A 90 8.92 8.32 6.22
CA CYS A 90 8.06 7.30 6.83
C CYS A 90 8.71 6.65 8.07
N ASN A 91 10.03 6.52 8.09
CA ASN A 91 10.80 5.90 9.16
C ASN A 91 11.33 6.86 10.23
N MET A 92 11.07 8.18 10.13
CA MET A 92 11.52 9.21 11.09
C MET A 92 10.83 9.13 12.48
N THR A 93 10.48 7.94 12.95
CA THR A 93 9.95 7.72 14.30
C THR A 93 11.06 7.60 15.34
N ALA A 94 10.71 7.73 16.62
CA ALA A 94 11.65 7.59 17.75
C ALA A 94 12.04 6.13 18.08
N GLY A 95 11.80 5.17 17.18
CA GLY A 95 11.93 3.73 17.41
C GLY A 95 12.72 2.99 16.33
N ASP A 96 12.46 1.68 16.19
CA ASP A 96 13.10 0.84 15.18
C ASP A 96 12.58 1.14 13.77
N THR A 97 13.44 0.95 12.76
CA THR A 97 13.11 1.14 11.35
C THR A 97 12.05 0.12 10.90
N ASP A 98 10.99 0.59 10.24
CA ASP A 98 9.92 -0.26 9.69
C ASP A 98 10.33 -0.78 8.29
N ASP A 99 9.94 -2.01 7.95
CA ASP A 99 10.27 -2.64 6.65
C ASP A 99 9.25 -2.21 5.59
N LEU A 100 9.32 -0.92 5.26
CA LEU A 100 8.43 -0.25 4.33
C LEU A 100 9.00 -0.25 2.92
N HIS A 101 8.15 -0.63 1.98
CA HIS A 101 8.45 -0.67 0.56
C HIS A 101 7.48 0.18 -0.22
N MET A 102 7.96 0.78 -1.32
CA MET A 102 7.14 1.69 -2.12
C MET A 102 7.33 1.49 -3.61
N SER A 103 6.30 1.83 -4.37
CA SER A 103 6.37 2.11 -5.80
C SER A 103 5.57 3.37 -6.10
N ALA A 104 5.91 4.07 -7.18
CA ALA A 104 5.25 5.32 -7.52
C ALA A 104 5.03 5.46 -9.02
N SER A 105 3.86 5.95 -9.41
CA SER A 105 3.56 6.35 -10.77
C SER A 105 3.15 7.82 -10.82
N VAL A 106 3.39 8.45 -11.96
CA VAL A 106 3.00 9.82 -12.20
C VAL A 106 2.11 9.86 -13.43
N THR A 107 0.89 10.34 -13.21
CA THR A 107 -0.12 10.54 -14.24
C THR A 107 -0.13 12.01 -14.65
N TYR A 108 -0.08 12.26 -15.96
CA TYR A 108 0.07 13.60 -16.53
C TYR A 108 -0.84 13.78 -17.75
N ARG A 109 -1.07 15.03 -18.13
CA ARG A 109 -1.84 15.36 -19.33
C ARG A 109 -0.91 15.55 -20.53
N SER A 110 -1.28 14.95 -21.65
CA SER A 110 -0.60 15.10 -22.95
C SER A 110 -1.64 15.39 -24.03
N GLY A 111 -1.89 16.67 -24.30
CA GLY A 111 -2.93 17.14 -25.22
C GLY A 111 -4.32 16.79 -24.72
N ASP A 112 -5.01 15.94 -25.48
CA ASP A 112 -6.32 15.39 -25.17
C ASP A 112 -6.24 14.00 -24.51
N SER A 113 -5.03 13.50 -24.26
CA SER A 113 -4.79 12.21 -23.63
C SER A 113 -4.22 12.37 -22.22
N VAL A 114 -4.45 11.35 -21.39
CA VAL A 114 -3.80 11.19 -20.10
C VAL A 114 -2.74 10.11 -20.26
N GLY A 115 -1.50 10.44 -19.91
CA GLY A 115 -0.39 9.51 -19.89
C GLY A 115 -0.04 9.14 -18.46
N GLU A 116 0.52 7.97 -18.27
CA GLU A 116 1.07 7.50 -17.00
C GLU A 116 2.47 6.96 -17.26
N TYR A 117 3.40 7.25 -16.35
CA TYR A 117 4.69 6.60 -16.35
C TYR A 117 5.06 6.15 -14.94
N GLN A 118 5.80 5.06 -14.87
CA GLN A 118 6.35 4.55 -13.62
C GLN A 118 7.52 5.43 -13.20
N PHE A 119 7.39 6.09 -12.06
CA PHE A 119 8.42 6.97 -11.51
C PHE A 119 9.38 6.17 -10.62
N VAL A 120 8.84 5.38 -9.69
CA VAL A 120 9.59 4.42 -8.86
C VAL A 120 9.03 3.04 -9.10
N GLY A 121 9.89 2.09 -9.51
CA GLY A 121 9.50 0.70 -9.66
C GLY A 121 9.40 -0.04 -8.33
N ALA A 122 8.48 -0.99 -8.29
CA ALA A 122 8.41 -1.96 -7.20
C ALA A 122 9.71 -2.77 -7.15
N ASP A 123 10.15 -3.09 -5.95
CA ASP A 123 11.35 -3.90 -5.73
C ASP A 123 11.05 -5.41 -5.80
N ASN A 124 12.07 -6.22 -5.52
CA ASN A 124 11.96 -7.69 -5.60
C ASN A 124 11.06 -8.30 -4.51
N THR A 125 10.57 -7.52 -3.55
CA THR A 125 9.64 -7.99 -2.52
C THR A 125 8.20 -8.00 -3.01
N TRP A 126 7.91 -7.29 -4.11
CA TRP A 126 6.57 -7.21 -4.67
C TRP A 126 6.12 -8.53 -5.31
N THR A 127 5.17 -9.22 -4.67
CA THR A 127 4.51 -10.41 -5.22
C THR A 127 3.09 -10.13 -5.73
N GLY A 128 2.59 -8.91 -5.51
CA GLY A 128 1.22 -8.49 -5.82
C GLY A 128 0.17 -9.08 -4.89
N ARG A 129 0.59 -9.63 -3.75
CA ARG A 129 -0.27 -10.24 -2.72
C ARG A 129 -0.23 -9.48 -1.39
N GLU A 130 0.61 -8.46 -1.32
CA GLU A 130 0.81 -7.61 -0.16
C GLU A 130 -0.42 -6.71 0.05
N SER A 131 -0.69 -6.35 1.31
CA SER A 131 -1.68 -5.32 1.65
C SER A 131 -1.09 -3.95 1.33
N ALA A 132 -1.07 -3.59 0.04
CA ALA A 132 -0.55 -2.32 -0.40
C ALA A 132 -1.62 -1.24 -0.29
N VAL A 133 -1.24 -0.14 0.36
CA VAL A 133 -2.06 1.06 0.49
C VAL A 133 -1.68 2.06 -0.60
N ARG A 134 -2.70 2.65 -1.21
CA ARG A 134 -2.52 3.64 -2.26
C ARG A 134 -2.74 5.04 -1.71
N VAL A 135 -1.74 5.89 -1.90
CA VAL A 135 -1.78 7.31 -1.53
C VAL A 135 -1.58 8.15 -2.78
N THR A 136 -2.37 9.21 -2.93
CA THR A 136 -2.30 10.10 -4.10
C THR A 136 -2.17 11.56 -3.71
N ARG A 137 -1.45 12.33 -4.51
CA ARG A 137 -1.28 13.78 -4.35
C ARG A 137 -1.19 14.48 -5.70
N TRP A 138 -1.91 15.60 -5.85
CA TRP A 138 -1.76 16.48 -7.00
C TRP A 138 -0.59 17.44 -6.77
N VAL A 139 0.32 17.51 -7.73
CA VAL A 139 1.52 18.36 -7.69
C VAL A 139 1.48 19.28 -8.90
N GLN A 140 1.70 20.58 -8.67
CA GLN A 140 1.80 21.54 -9.75
C GLN A 140 3.25 21.58 -10.25
N LEU A 141 3.48 21.18 -11.51
CA LEU A 141 4.77 21.36 -12.15
C LEU A 141 4.78 22.73 -12.82
N SER A 142 5.79 23.54 -12.51
CA SER A 142 6.06 24.80 -13.21
C SER A 142 6.69 24.57 -14.59
N GLU A 143 7.49 23.51 -14.72
CA GLU A 143 8.30 23.21 -15.90
C GLU A 143 8.18 21.72 -16.28
N ARG A 144 8.53 21.39 -17.53
CA ARG A 144 8.56 20.00 -17.98
C ARG A 144 9.70 19.24 -17.26
N PRO A 145 9.44 18.02 -16.77
CA PRO A 145 10.48 17.15 -16.25
C PRO A 145 11.63 16.88 -17.24
N ALA A 146 12.83 16.79 -16.70
CA ALA A 146 14.03 16.38 -17.41
C ALA A 146 13.81 15.02 -18.09
N VAL A 147 14.47 14.86 -19.25
CA VAL A 147 14.34 13.76 -20.23
C VAL A 147 13.85 12.44 -19.64
N LEU A 148 12.54 12.19 -19.77
CA LEU A 148 11.91 10.90 -19.55
C LEU A 148 11.69 10.20 -20.90
N PRO A 149 12.33 9.05 -21.17
CA PRO A 149 12.17 8.34 -22.42
C PRO A 149 10.74 7.83 -22.59
N GLY A 150 10.09 8.20 -23.70
CA GLY A 150 8.70 7.78 -24.00
C GLY A 150 7.61 8.63 -23.33
N VAL A 151 7.97 9.67 -22.58
CA VAL A 151 7.03 10.53 -21.85
C VAL A 151 6.87 11.88 -22.56
N SER A 152 5.64 12.16 -22.99
CA SER A 152 5.26 13.37 -23.73
C SER A 152 4.60 14.44 -22.85
N ILE A 153 5.14 14.68 -21.65
CA ILE A 153 4.66 15.77 -20.79
C ILE A 153 4.79 17.10 -21.56
N GLU A 154 3.70 17.85 -21.61
CA GLU A 154 3.66 19.13 -22.33
C GLU A 154 4.63 20.14 -21.71
N ASN A 155 5.22 20.99 -22.55
CA ASN A 155 6.14 22.03 -22.10
C ASN A 155 5.39 23.27 -21.58
N ARG A 156 4.58 23.07 -20.54
CA ARG A 156 3.84 24.12 -19.84
C ARG A 156 3.65 23.74 -18.38
N SER A 157 3.32 24.73 -17.56
CA SER A 157 2.87 24.45 -16.21
C SER A 157 1.57 23.62 -16.24
N GLN A 158 1.55 22.54 -15.46
CA GLN A 158 0.44 21.60 -15.40
C GLN A 158 0.42 20.86 -14.06
N ALA A 159 -0.76 20.42 -13.65
CA ALA A 159 -0.92 19.53 -12.51
C ALA A 159 -0.66 18.08 -12.94
N VAL A 160 0.15 17.37 -12.17
CA VAL A 160 0.38 15.92 -12.29
C VAL A 160 -0.13 15.22 -11.04
N LEU A 161 -0.64 14.01 -11.19
CA LEU A 161 -1.03 13.16 -10.06
C LEU A 161 0.12 12.22 -9.76
N VAL A 162 0.64 12.31 -8.54
CA VAL A 162 1.60 11.36 -7.99
C VAL A 162 0.81 10.32 -7.22
N GLU A 163 0.97 9.06 -7.61
CA GLU A 163 0.40 7.91 -6.93
C GLU A 163 1.54 7.09 -6.32
N VAL A 164 1.46 6.81 -5.03
CA VAL A 164 2.39 5.95 -4.29
C VAL A 164 1.64 4.75 -3.77
N LEU A 165 2.16 3.56 -4.06
CA LEU A 165 1.76 2.31 -3.43
C LEU A 165 2.78 2.00 -2.33
N LEU A 166 2.30 1.81 -1.11
CA LEU A 166 3.10 1.56 0.09
C LEU A 166 2.68 0.25 0.73
N TRP A 167 3.62 -0.63 1.04
CA TRP A 167 3.35 -1.91 1.71
C TRP A 167 4.44 -2.26 2.73
N ARG A 168 4.13 -3.23 3.58
CA ARG A 168 5.09 -3.88 4.49
C ARG A 168 5.40 -5.29 3.98
N ALA A 169 6.66 -5.72 4.13
CA ALA A 169 7.10 -7.08 3.83
C ALA A 169 7.27 -7.92 5.11
#